data_AF-A0A956GX54-F1
#
_entry.id   AF-A0A956GX54-F1
#
_cell.length_a   1.000
_cell.length_b   1.000
_cell.length_c   1.000
_cell.angle_alpha   90.00
_cell.angle_beta   90.00
_cell.angle_gamma   90.00
#
_symmetry.space_group_name_H-M   'P 1'
#
loop_
_entity.id
_entity.type
_entity.pdbx_description
1 polymer ?
#
loop_
_entity_poly.entity_id
_entity_poly.type
_entity_poly.pdbx_seq_one_letter_code
_entity_poly.pdbx_strand_id
1 'polypeptide(L)'
;MRSQTFVVLCVSTLFVTGACAGGDQEDDNGTFASFGDGIDDVDTGAETSAGTGDTTTDSDTTTGTDTSTDTSTDTTSTSTGTDTTTDTTSTDTTTDSGGPPVDDMIDDFEDGDGAILPSGGRQGYWYVFNDGSAGGTQTPPANAVLPEAGGANGTGKAMHTSGSGFSEWGAGIGTDVNGEGGIKMTWDASQYSGIVLMARGSGQVRAVLQIEATVPPEEGGTCAANCDPHGKILVLSDSWQQFTIPFNQLTQEGWGTPASWDASTLVGIQFKVAANANFDFRVDEIGFY
;
A
#
# COMPACT_ATOMS: atom_id res chain seq x y z
N MET A 1 -17.71 -8.67 -35.80
CA MET A 1 -16.55 -7.86 -36.23
C MET A 1 -16.99 -6.41 -36.31
N ARG A 2 -16.82 -5.65 -35.23
CA ARG A 2 -17.02 -4.19 -35.22
C ARG A 2 -15.74 -3.58 -34.67
N SER A 3 -15.16 -2.73 -35.50
CA SER A 3 -13.94 -1.97 -35.26
C SER A 3 -14.08 -1.12 -34.00
N GLN A 4 -13.15 -1.25 -33.05
CA GLN A 4 -13.02 -0.35 -31.92
C GLN A 4 -12.42 0.98 -32.42
N THR A 5 -13.05 2.09 -32.04
CA THR A 5 -12.49 3.43 -32.19
C THR A 5 -12.00 3.85 -30.81
N PHE A 6 -10.68 3.84 -30.61
CA PHE A 6 -10.06 4.45 -29.44
C PHE A 6 -10.15 5.98 -29.57
N VAL A 7 -10.79 6.63 -28.62
CA VAL A 7 -10.69 8.08 -28.45
C VAL A 7 -9.43 8.35 -27.64
N VAL A 8 -8.32 8.59 -28.34
CA VAL A 8 -7.08 9.08 -27.75
C VAL A 8 -7.24 10.59 -27.53
N LEU A 9 -7.26 11.02 -26.28
CA LEU A 9 -7.12 12.43 -25.93
C LEU A 9 -5.65 12.82 -26.18
N CYS A 10 -5.38 13.41 -27.35
CA CYS A 10 -4.05 13.89 -27.72
C CYS A 10 -3.77 15.21 -26.97
N VAL A 11 -3.06 15.15 -25.86
CA VAL A 11 -2.44 16.33 -25.24
C VAL A 11 -1.16 16.60 -26.03
N SER A 12 -1.25 17.49 -27.02
CA SER A 12 -0.10 17.95 -27.79
C SER A 12 0.83 18.78 -26.91
N THR A 13 1.83 18.14 -26.30
CA THR A 13 2.98 18.85 -25.72
C THR A 13 4.01 19.06 -26.81
N LEU A 14 4.24 20.33 -27.13
CA LEU A 14 5.22 20.79 -28.11
C LEU A 14 6.63 20.60 -27.53
N PHE A 15 7.34 19.54 -27.94
CA PHE A 15 8.77 19.40 -27.65
C PHE A 15 9.58 20.30 -28.57
N VAL A 16 10.08 21.41 -28.02
CA VAL A 16 11.17 22.20 -28.62
C VAL A 16 12.47 21.46 -28.36
N THR A 17 13.10 20.95 -29.41
CA THR A 17 14.48 20.44 -29.36
C THR A 17 15.43 21.64 -29.28
N GLY A 18 16.02 21.87 -28.11
CA GLY A 18 17.12 22.82 -27.89
C GLY A 18 18.36 22.07 -27.45
N ALA A 19 19.35 21.95 -28.34
CA ALA A 19 20.67 21.44 -28.02
C ALA A 19 21.44 22.47 -27.15
N CYS A 20 22.00 22.04 -26.03
CA CYS A 20 22.90 22.85 -25.22
C CYS A 20 24.35 22.63 -25.67
N ALA A 21 24.90 23.59 -26.42
CA ALA A 21 26.33 23.83 -26.54
C ALA A 21 26.59 25.26 -26.05
N GLY A 22 27.62 25.42 -25.22
CA GLY A 22 27.86 26.61 -24.40
C GLY A 22 28.24 27.89 -25.14
N GLY A 23 28.15 28.99 -24.39
CA GLY A 23 28.64 30.32 -24.75
C GLY A 23 28.27 31.32 -23.66
N ASP A 24 29.29 31.99 -23.13
CA ASP A 24 29.29 32.93 -22.00
C ASP A 24 28.60 34.29 -22.27
N GLN A 25 28.22 34.97 -21.16
CA GLN A 25 28.18 36.44 -20.95
C GLN A 25 27.11 37.26 -21.75
N GLU A 26 26.39 38.28 -21.26
CA GLU A 26 26.58 39.32 -20.24
C GLU A 26 25.23 39.78 -19.63
N ASP A 27 25.34 40.46 -18.49
CA ASP A 27 24.30 41.16 -17.73
C ASP A 27 23.46 42.14 -18.56
N ASP A 28 22.15 42.26 -18.24
CA ASP A 28 21.58 43.60 -18.08
C ASP A 28 20.29 43.64 -17.24
N ASN A 29 20.29 44.66 -16.39
CA ASN A 29 19.33 45.06 -15.37
C ASN A 29 18.11 45.77 -15.97
N GLY A 30 16.89 45.50 -15.50
CA GLY A 30 15.69 46.16 -16.04
C GLY A 30 14.38 45.94 -15.29
N THR A 31 14.21 46.68 -14.19
CA THR A 31 12.99 47.46 -13.83
C THR A 31 11.60 46.79 -13.83
N PHE A 32 11.18 46.50 -12.60
CA PHE A 32 9.90 46.82 -11.93
C PHE A 32 8.89 47.75 -12.66
N ALA A 33 7.65 47.27 -12.84
CA ALA A 33 6.39 48.03 -12.85
C ALA A 33 5.24 46.98 -12.70
N SER A 34 4.54 46.83 -11.58
CA SER A 34 3.55 47.74 -10.96
C SER A 34 2.46 48.22 -11.91
N PHE A 35 1.33 47.51 -11.93
CA PHE A 35 0.03 48.11 -12.15
C PHE A 35 -0.86 47.77 -10.95
N GLY A 36 -1.20 48.81 -10.19
CA GLY A 36 -2.29 48.81 -9.24
C GLY A 36 -3.53 49.46 -9.86
N ASP A 37 -4.67 49.02 -9.36
CA ASP A 37 -5.94 49.72 -9.15
C ASP A 37 -6.63 48.82 -8.09
N GLY A 38 -6.95 49.24 -6.85
CA GLY A 38 -7.79 50.38 -6.47
C GLY A 38 -9.24 50.06 -6.85
N ILE A 39 -10.28 50.01 -6.01
CA ILE A 39 -10.68 50.63 -4.73
C ILE A 39 -11.89 49.75 -4.26
N ASP A 40 -12.15 49.43 -2.98
CA ASP A 40 -12.99 50.23 -2.07
C ASP A 40 -12.97 49.65 -0.65
N ASP A 41 -12.84 50.60 0.28
CA ASP A 41 -12.73 50.52 1.72
C ASP A 41 -14.08 50.96 2.31
N VAL A 42 -14.69 50.14 3.18
CA VAL A 42 -15.63 50.63 4.23
C VAL A 42 -15.43 49.79 5.49
N ASP A 43 -14.72 50.42 6.41
CA ASP A 43 -14.57 50.18 7.85
C ASP A 43 -15.91 50.31 8.63
N THR A 44 -16.00 49.57 9.72
CA THR A 44 -16.33 50.02 11.11
C THR A 44 -17.22 49.04 11.88
N GLY A 45 -16.75 48.69 13.09
CA GLY A 45 -17.65 48.41 14.22
C GLY A 45 -17.32 47.18 15.04
N ALA A 46 -16.34 47.31 15.94
CA ALA A 46 -16.19 46.48 17.12
C ALA A 46 -17.37 46.67 18.10
N GLU A 47 -17.68 45.66 18.91
CA GLU A 47 -18.03 45.84 20.32
C GLU A 47 -17.85 44.53 21.09
N THR A 48 -17.61 44.73 22.38
CA THR A 48 -17.08 43.81 23.39
C THR A 48 -18.16 43.37 24.40
N SER A 49 -17.74 42.60 25.42
CA SER A 49 -18.43 42.29 26.71
C SER A 49 -19.00 40.88 26.80
N ALA A 50 -18.47 39.93 27.59
CA ALA A 50 -18.19 39.84 29.04
C ALA A 50 -19.40 39.40 29.91
N GLY A 51 -19.13 38.50 30.87
CA GLY A 51 -20.06 37.93 31.87
C GLY A 51 -19.85 36.41 32.01
N THR A 52 -18.92 35.84 32.81
CA THR A 52 -18.63 35.91 34.26
C THR A 52 -19.53 35.03 35.13
N GLY A 53 -18.90 34.03 35.77
CA GLY A 53 -19.19 33.54 37.13
C GLY A 53 -19.95 32.21 37.24
N ASP A 54 -19.75 31.36 38.25
CA ASP A 54 -18.74 31.26 39.32
C ASP A 54 -19.08 30.00 40.16
N THR A 55 -18.07 29.33 40.74
CA THR A 55 -18.04 28.58 42.05
C THR A 55 -19.14 27.52 42.39
N THR A 56 -18.97 26.42 43.16
CA THR A 56 -17.92 25.84 44.03
C THR A 56 -18.43 24.49 44.60
N THR A 57 -17.52 23.53 44.74
CA THR A 57 -17.16 22.76 45.97
C THR A 57 -18.03 21.66 46.61
N ASP A 58 -17.27 20.66 47.08
CA ASP A 58 -17.43 19.56 48.05
C ASP A 58 -17.89 18.17 47.55
N SER A 59 -17.00 17.16 47.50
CA SER A 59 -16.25 16.44 48.58
C SER A 59 -17.15 15.53 49.40
N ASP A 60 -17.09 14.21 49.18
CA ASP A 60 -17.01 13.26 50.30
C ASP A 60 -16.36 11.91 49.93
N THR A 61 -15.13 11.78 50.44
CA THR A 61 -14.49 10.63 51.07
C THR A 61 -15.39 9.41 51.38
N THR A 62 -15.03 8.23 50.86
CA THR A 62 -15.20 6.98 51.63
C THR A 62 -14.01 6.04 51.43
N THR A 63 -13.38 5.73 52.56
CA THR A 63 -12.34 4.76 52.80
C THR A 63 -12.90 3.33 52.77
N GLY A 64 -12.24 2.44 52.04
CA GLY A 64 -12.54 1.01 52.00
C GLY A 64 -11.24 0.21 51.85
N THR A 65 -10.59 -0.02 52.99
CA THR A 65 -9.48 -0.96 53.16
C THR A 65 -10.00 -2.38 52.99
N ASP A 66 -9.43 -3.18 52.09
CA ASP A 66 -9.40 -4.62 52.32
C ASP A 66 -8.11 -5.27 51.85
N THR A 67 -7.66 -6.16 52.73
CA THR A 67 -6.36 -6.82 52.77
C THR A 67 -6.46 -8.13 52.00
N SER A 68 -5.52 -8.41 51.09
CA SER A 68 -5.35 -9.74 50.52
C SER A 68 -3.88 -10.14 50.52
N THR A 69 -3.61 -11.16 51.32
CA THR A 69 -2.32 -11.75 51.64
C THR A 69 -1.96 -12.83 50.61
N ASP A 70 -0.79 -12.66 50.00
CA ASP A 70 0.28 -13.64 49.74
C ASP A 70 -0.04 -15.07 49.23
N THR A 71 0.55 -15.45 48.09
CA THR A 71 1.24 -16.74 47.89
C THR A 71 2.15 -16.65 46.64
N SER A 72 3.41 -16.27 46.85
CA SER A 72 4.50 -16.50 45.89
C SER A 72 5.20 -17.82 46.23
N THR A 73 5.36 -18.71 45.26
CA THR A 73 6.20 -19.92 45.39
C THR A 73 7.48 -19.73 44.58
N ASP A 74 8.56 -19.53 45.33
CA ASP A 74 9.95 -19.52 44.90
C ASP A 74 10.42 -20.97 44.69
N THR A 75 11.06 -21.24 43.54
CA THR A 75 11.90 -22.44 43.37
C THR A 75 13.28 -22.02 42.90
N THR A 76 14.22 -22.17 43.83
CA THR A 76 15.64 -21.91 43.72
C THR A 76 16.34 -22.96 42.85
N SER A 77 17.23 -22.55 41.94
CA SER A 77 18.37 -23.37 41.52
C SER A 77 19.59 -22.48 41.22
N THR A 78 20.59 -22.56 42.08
CA THR A 78 21.97 -22.07 41.95
C THR A 78 22.72 -22.99 40.97
N SER A 79 23.59 -22.56 40.05
CA SER A 79 24.98 -22.14 40.30
C SER A 79 25.76 -21.88 38.99
N THR A 80 26.66 -20.88 39.04
CA THR A 80 27.96 -20.70 38.32
C THR A 80 27.94 -20.67 36.79
N GLY A 81 28.30 -19.61 36.05
CA GLY A 81 29.18 -18.46 36.31
C GLY A 81 30.44 -18.58 35.45
N THR A 82 30.59 -17.75 34.40
CA THR A 82 31.88 -17.17 33.94
C THR A 82 31.58 -16.01 32.98
N ASP A 83 32.18 -14.88 33.32
CA ASP A 83 32.12 -13.56 32.71
C ASP A 83 33.06 -13.48 31.49
N THR A 84 32.58 -12.96 30.36
CA THR A 84 33.42 -12.29 29.37
C THR A 84 32.57 -11.26 28.65
N THR A 85 32.78 -10.01 29.05
CA THR A 85 32.34 -8.77 28.41
C THR A 85 32.65 -8.73 26.91
N THR A 86 31.63 -8.52 26.06
CA THR A 86 31.75 -7.69 24.86
C THR A 86 30.42 -7.02 24.60
N ASP A 87 30.45 -5.70 24.72
CA ASP A 87 29.45 -4.72 24.36
C ASP A 87 29.16 -4.76 22.86
N THR A 88 27.92 -5.03 22.45
CA THR A 88 27.29 -4.44 21.27
C THR A 88 25.77 -4.56 21.41
N THR A 89 25.18 -3.38 21.54
CA THR A 89 23.77 -3.02 21.49
C THR A 89 23.04 -3.62 20.29
N SER A 90 21.91 -4.27 20.55
CA SER A 90 20.63 -4.21 19.80
C SER A 90 19.89 -5.54 19.94
N THR A 91 19.34 -5.78 21.13
CA THR A 91 18.19 -6.67 21.28
C THR A 91 16.98 -5.96 20.69
N ASP A 92 16.74 -6.18 19.40
CA ASP A 92 15.40 -6.06 18.86
C ASP A 92 14.67 -7.36 19.18
N THR A 93 13.87 -7.33 20.23
CA THR A 93 12.88 -8.35 20.53
C THR A 93 11.77 -8.26 19.49
N THR A 94 12.00 -8.85 18.32
CA THR A 94 10.91 -9.19 17.41
C THR A 94 10.10 -10.29 18.07
N THR A 95 8.93 -9.91 18.58
CA THR A 95 7.82 -10.84 18.69
C THR A 95 7.64 -11.49 17.33
N ASP A 96 7.76 -12.82 17.32
CA ASP A 96 7.47 -13.71 16.21
C ASP A 96 5.99 -13.53 15.79
N SER A 97 5.73 -12.51 14.96
CA SER A 97 4.40 -12.14 14.46
C SER A 97 3.94 -13.02 13.29
N GLY A 98 4.66 -14.10 12.97
CA GLY A 98 4.32 -15.00 11.86
C GLY A 98 4.50 -14.40 10.47
N GLY A 99 5.04 -13.19 10.36
CA GLY A 99 5.38 -12.53 9.10
C GLY A 99 6.67 -13.09 8.46
N PRO A 100 6.87 -12.91 7.15
CA PRO A 100 8.13 -13.25 6.48
C PRO A 100 9.33 -12.48 7.04
N PRO A 101 10.57 -12.97 6.85
CA PRO A 101 11.77 -12.23 7.23
C PRO A 101 11.77 -10.81 6.63
N VAL A 102 12.35 -9.83 7.34
CA VAL A 102 12.34 -8.41 6.92
C VAL A 102 12.91 -8.20 5.51
N ASP A 103 13.96 -8.94 5.13
CA ASP A 103 14.55 -8.85 3.79
C ASP A 103 13.62 -9.39 2.69
N ASP A 104 12.70 -10.27 3.04
CA ASP A 104 11.74 -10.91 2.13
C ASP A 104 10.37 -10.21 2.15
N MET A 105 10.10 -9.42 3.19
CA MET A 105 8.89 -8.60 3.35
C MET A 105 8.77 -7.63 2.18
N ILE A 106 7.63 -7.68 1.49
CA ILE A 106 7.25 -6.70 0.47
C ILE A 106 6.64 -5.49 1.18
N ASP A 107 5.70 -5.73 2.09
CA ASP A 107 5.06 -4.67 2.85
C ASP A 107 4.37 -5.20 4.11
N ASP A 108 4.61 -4.54 5.24
CA ASP A 108 3.90 -4.70 6.52
C ASP A 108 3.05 -3.47 6.87
N PHE A 109 3.08 -2.44 6.02
CA PHE A 109 2.32 -1.19 6.11
C PHE A 109 2.58 -0.32 7.34
N GLU A 110 3.53 -0.67 8.21
CA GLU A 110 3.71 -0.01 9.50
C GLU A 110 4.36 1.38 9.39
N ASP A 111 5.05 1.67 8.28
CA ASP A 111 5.55 3.01 7.95
C ASP A 111 4.43 3.99 7.58
N GLY A 112 3.25 3.47 7.23
CA GLY A 112 2.03 4.23 6.98
C GLY A 112 2.04 5.07 5.71
N ASP A 113 2.93 4.77 4.77
CA ASP A 113 2.92 5.41 3.46
C ASP A 113 2.32 4.50 2.37
N GLY A 114 2.29 5.00 1.12
CA GLY A 114 1.71 4.27 -0.01
C GLY A 114 2.74 3.49 -0.82
N ALA A 115 3.98 3.35 -0.34
CA ALA A 115 5.06 2.63 -0.98
C ALA A 115 5.23 1.24 -0.34
N ILE A 116 5.85 0.33 -1.08
CA ILE A 116 6.35 -0.93 -0.51
C ILE A 116 7.66 -0.67 0.25
N LEU A 117 8.03 -1.58 1.15
CA LEU A 117 9.31 -1.52 1.83
C LEU A 117 10.46 -1.58 0.80
N PRO A 118 11.43 -0.64 0.85
CA PRO A 118 12.53 -0.56 -0.11
C PRO A 118 13.64 -1.57 0.20
N SER A 119 13.32 -2.86 0.09
CA SER A 119 14.21 -3.98 0.41
C SER A 119 14.59 -4.76 -0.84
N GLY A 120 15.82 -5.26 -0.92
CA GLY A 120 16.28 -6.09 -2.05
C GLY A 120 16.24 -5.37 -3.42
N GLY A 121 16.33 -4.04 -3.43
CA GLY A 121 16.24 -3.22 -4.65
C GLY A 121 14.82 -3.05 -5.19
N ARG A 122 13.80 -3.46 -4.44
CA ARG A 122 12.38 -3.22 -4.75
C ARG A 122 12.03 -1.75 -4.52
N GLN A 123 11.16 -1.24 -5.37
CA GLN A 123 10.59 0.10 -5.25
C GLN A 123 9.24 0.09 -5.97
N GLY A 124 8.18 0.41 -5.26
CA GLY A 124 6.82 0.31 -5.78
C GLY A 124 5.86 1.11 -4.93
N TYR A 125 4.70 1.40 -5.51
CA TYR A 125 3.62 2.10 -4.84
C TYR A 125 2.34 1.30 -4.97
N TRP A 126 1.53 1.33 -3.91
CA TRP A 126 0.19 0.78 -3.93
C TRP A 126 -0.74 1.64 -4.77
N TYR A 127 -1.60 0.95 -5.52
CA TYR A 127 -2.61 1.56 -6.37
C TYR A 127 -3.93 0.80 -6.25
N VAL A 128 -5.02 1.51 -6.56
CA VAL A 128 -6.32 0.91 -6.85
C VAL A 128 -6.53 0.86 -8.36
N PHE A 129 -7.27 -0.14 -8.82
CA PHE A 129 -7.67 -0.28 -10.21
C PHE A 129 -9.10 -0.80 -10.30
N ASN A 130 -9.83 -0.37 -11.32
CA ASN A 130 -11.19 -0.85 -11.61
C ASN A 130 -11.56 -0.64 -13.08
N ASP A 131 -12.63 -1.32 -13.49
CA ASP A 131 -13.11 -1.30 -14.87
C ASP A 131 -13.88 -0.04 -15.28
N GLY A 132 -14.03 0.96 -14.39
CA GLY A 132 -14.69 2.22 -14.71
C GLY A 132 -16.20 2.09 -14.98
N SER A 133 -16.83 0.97 -14.59
CA SER A 133 -18.28 0.77 -14.73
C SER A 133 -19.07 1.95 -14.17
N ALA A 134 -20.11 2.36 -14.90
CA ALA A 134 -20.99 3.44 -14.47
C ALA A 134 -21.69 3.09 -13.14
N GLY A 135 -21.49 3.94 -12.12
CA GLY A 135 -22.01 3.71 -10.77
C GLY A 135 -21.12 2.84 -9.89
N GLY A 136 -19.98 2.35 -10.40
CA GLY A 136 -18.96 1.69 -9.61
C GLY A 136 -18.36 2.63 -8.57
N THR A 137 -18.13 2.11 -7.36
CA THR A 137 -17.48 2.83 -6.27
C THR A 137 -16.34 1.99 -5.72
N GLN A 138 -15.22 2.63 -5.41
CA GLN A 138 -14.08 2.01 -4.74
C GLN A 138 -13.42 2.99 -3.78
N THR A 139 -13.03 2.48 -2.62
CA THR A 139 -12.23 3.15 -1.60
C THR A 139 -10.99 2.31 -1.34
N PRO A 140 -9.79 2.91 -1.17
CA PRO A 140 -9.50 4.34 -1.31
C PRO A 140 -9.64 4.84 -2.76
N PRO A 141 -9.75 6.16 -3.00
CA PRO A 141 -9.63 6.72 -4.34
C PRO A 141 -8.17 6.64 -4.83
N ALA A 142 -7.96 6.65 -6.15
CA ALA A 142 -6.66 6.46 -6.78
C ALA A 142 -5.55 7.43 -6.33
N ASN A 143 -5.92 8.62 -5.83
CA ASN A 143 -4.98 9.64 -5.36
C ASN A 143 -4.74 9.61 -3.84
N ALA A 144 -5.26 8.62 -3.11
CA ALA A 144 -5.13 8.51 -1.66
C ALA A 144 -5.04 7.05 -1.19
N VAL A 145 -4.23 6.24 -1.87
CA VAL A 145 -4.00 4.84 -1.50
C VAL A 145 -2.98 4.80 -0.36
N LEU A 146 -3.48 4.67 0.87
CA LEU A 146 -2.69 4.63 2.10
C LEU A 146 -3.22 3.53 3.02
N PRO A 147 -2.35 2.93 3.86
CA PRO A 147 -2.76 1.98 4.88
C PRO A 147 -3.69 2.59 5.92
N GLU A 148 -4.60 1.77 6.44
CA GLU A 148 -5.54 2.13 7.49
C GLU A 148 -5.27 1.32 8.76
N ALA A 149 -5.74 1.82 9.91
CA ALA A 149 -5.62 1.09 11.17
C ALA A 149 -6.33 -0.28 11.14
N GLY A 150 -5.80 -1.23 11.91
CA GLY A 150 -6.42 -2.54 12.12
C GLY A 150 -5.71 -3.69 11.39
N GLY A 151 -4.39 -3.78 11.58
CA GLY A 151 -3.53 -4.79 11.00
C GLY A 151 -3.74 -6.22 11.53
N ALA A 152 -3.05 -7.16 10.91
CA ALA A 152 -3.02 -8.57 11.24
C ALA A 152 -2.18 -8.83 12.49
N ASN A 153 -2.46 -9.90 13.23
CA ASN A 153 -1.64 -10.33 14.37
C ASN A 153 -1.34 -9.26 15.44
N GLY A 154 -2.15 -8.19 15.51
CA GLY A 154 -1.98 -7.10 16.46
C GLY A 154 -1.12 -5.94 15.95
N THR A 155 -0.73 -5.93 14.67
CA THR A 155 -0.06 -4.79 14.01
C THR A 155 -0.99 -3.58 13.86
N GLY A 156 -0.38 -2.43 13.60
CA GLY A 156 -1.08 -1.15 13.60
C GLY A 156 -1.91 -0.94 12.35
N LYS A 157 -1.43 -1.38 11.19
CA LYS A 157 -1.89 -0.95 9.87
C LYS A 157 -2.09 -2.13 8.91
N ALA A 158 -2.92 -1.92 7.91
CA ALA A 158 -3.10 -2.83 6.77
C ALA A 158 -3.64 -2.05 5.57
N MET A 159 -3.39 -2.54 4.36
CA MET A 159 -4.07 -2.01 3.18
C MET A 159 -5.52 -2.52 3.15
N HIS A 160 -6.46 -1.59 3.01
CA HIS A 160 -7.90 -1.86 3.00
C HIS A 160 -8.50 -1.35 1.70
N THR A 161 -9.37 -2.16 1.07
CA THR A 161 -10.20 -1.67 -0.02
C THR A 161 -11.61 -2.22 0.06
N SER A 162 -12.57 -1.39 -0.31
CA SER A 162 -13.98 -1.75 -0.44
C SER A 162 -14.60 -1.13 -1.68
N GLY A 163 -15.64 -1.77 -2.21
CA GLY A 163 -16.30 -1.30 -3.42
C GLY A 163 -17.45 -2.17 -3.90
N SER A 164 -18.13 -1.66 -4.93
CA SER A 164 -19.29 -2.30 -5.54
C SER A 164 -19.57 -1.74 -6.93
N GLY A 165 -20.45 -2.40 -7.70
CA GLY A 165 -20.99 -1.85 -8.94
C GLY A 165 -20.13 -2.02 -10.20
N PHE A 166 -19.03 -2.77 -10.12
CA PHE A 166 -18.19 -3.11 -11.28
C PHE A 166 -18.78 -4.28 -12.06
N SER A 167 -18.92 -4.15 -13.38
CA SER A 167 -19.74 -5.01 -14.22
C SER A 167 -19.00 -5.61 -15.42
N GLU A 168 -17.77 -5.20 -15.70
CA GLU A 168 -16.97 -5.70 -16.80
C GLU A 168 -15.97 -6.75 -16.31
N TRP A 169 -14.81 -6.33 -15.80
CA TRP A 169 -13.76 -7.23 -15.31
C TRP A 169 -13.50 -7.11 -13.81
N GLY A 170 -14.08 -6.12 -13.13
CA GLY A 170 -14.02 -5.96 -11.67
C GLY A 170 -13.11 -4.83 -11.20
N ALA A 171 -12.52 -5.02 -10.02
CA ALA A 171 -11.70 -4.01 -9.32
C ALA A 171 -10.70 -4.65 -8.36
N GLY A 172 -9.78 -3.88 -7.81
CA GLY A 172 -8.82 -4.35 -6.84
C GLY A 172 -7.80 -3.32 -6.39
N ILE A 173 -6.85 -3.79 -5.60
CA ILE A 173 -5.62 -3.09 -5.21
C ILE A 173 -4.42 -3.87 -5.69
N GLY A 174 -3.30 -3.20 -5.90
CA GLY A 174 -2.05 -3.86 -6.24
C GLY A 174 -0.84 -2.98 -5.97
N THR A 175 0.31 -3.56 -6.18
CA THR A 175 1.60 -2.89 -6.11
C THR A 175 2.53 -3.46 -7.16
N ASP A 176 3.42 -2.61 -7.66
CA ASP A 176 4.52 -3.04 -8.52
C ASP A 176 5.66 -3.50 -7.61
N VAL A 177 6.26 -4.66 -7.86
CA VAL A 177 7.41 -5.11 -7.04
C VAL A 177 8.66 -4.29 -7.34
N ASN A 178 8.72 -3.70 -8.53
CA ASN A 178 9.73 -2.74 -8.95
C ASN A 178 9.13 -1.82 -10.03
N GLY A 179 9.36 -0.51 -9.93
CA GLY A 179 8.84 0.45 -10.89
C GLY A 179 9.42 1.85 -10.68
N GLU A 180 9.62 2.56 -11.78
CA GLU A 180 10.16 3.92 -11.80
C GLU A 180 9.35 4.77 -12.78
N GLY A 181 8.98 5.98 -12.37
CA GLY A 181 8.23 6.91 -13.24
C GLY A 181 6.87 6.41 -13.71
N GLY A 182 6.26 5.46 -12.99
CA GLY A 182 4.97 4.85 -13.36
C GLY A 182 5.06 3.72 -14.39
N ILE A 183 6.26 3.24 -14.69
CA ILE A 183 6.49 2.08 -15.55
C ILE A 183 6.92 0.89 -14.68
N LYS A 184 6.28 -0.27 -14.87
CA LYS A 184 6.64 -1.49 -14.17
C LYS A 184 7.99 -1.99 -14.67
N MET A 185 8.83 -2.46 -13.76
CA MET A 185 10.12 -3.08 -14.06
C MET A 185 10.14 -4.50 -13.51
N THR A 186 10.91 -5.37 -14.17
CA THR A 186 11.11 -6.73 -13.67
C THR A 186 11.94 -6.72 -12.39
N TRP A 187 11.68 -7.72 -11.56
CA TRP A 187 12.45 -8.05 -10.37
C TRP A 187 12.61 -9.57 -10.28
N ASP A 188 13.82 -10.01 -9.94
CA ASP A 188 14.16 -11.42 -9.93
C ASP A 188 13.76 -12.08 -8.60
N ALA A 189 12.60 -12.74 -8.61
CA ALA A 189 12.09 -13.52 -7.49
C ALA A 189 12.50 -15.01 -7.55
N SER A 190 13.44 -15.41 -8.41
CA SER A 190 13.77 -16.82 -8.67
C SER A 190 14.34 -17.58 -7.46
N GLN A 191 14.84 -16.86 -6.45
CA GLN A 191 15.29 -17.47 -5.19
C GLN A 191 14.14 -17.93 -4.28
N TYR A 192 12.91 -17.46 -4.53
CA TYR A 192 11.72 -17.76 -3.73
C TYR A 192 10.86 -18.85 -4.36
N SER A 193 10.01 -19.45 -3.52
CA SER A 193 9.04 -20.48 -3.94
C SER A 193 7.61 -19.96 -3.96
N GLY A 194 7.34 -18.78 -3.40
CA GLY A 194 6.01 -18.18 -3.38
C GLY A 194 5.93 -16.83 -2.68
N ILE A 195 4.69 -16.41 -2.43
CA ILE A 195 4.39 -15.32 -1.49
C ILE A 195 3.53 -15.81 -0.32
N VAL A 196 3.70 -15.18 0.82
CA VAL A 196 2.83 -15.28 1.99
C VAL A 196 2.17 -13.94 2.22
N LEU A 197 0.94 -13.96 2.72
CA LEU A 197 0.24 -12.77 3.18
C LEU A 197 -0.78 -13.11 4.26
N MET A 198 -1.17 -12.11 5.04
CA MET A 198 -2.38 -12.10 5.84
C MET A 198 -3.50 -11.44 5.04
N ALA A 199 -4.71 -12.02 5.06
CA ALA A 199 -5.89 -11.39 4.49
C ALA A 199 -7.15 -11.69 5.30
N ARG A 200 -8.09 -10.75 5.29
CA ARG A 200 -9.45 -10.88 5.84
C ARG A 200 -10.44 -10.11 4.98
N GLY A 201 -11.72 -10.45 5.06
CA GLY A 201 -12.78 -9.74 4.37
C GLY A 201 -13.83 -10.68 3.79
N SER A 202 -14.58 -10.14 2.85
CA SER A 202 -15.71 -10.82 2.23
C SER A 202 -15.39 -11.32 0.82
N GLY A 203 -15.89 -12.51 0.50
CA GLY A 203 -15.91 -13.03 -0.87
C GLY A 203 -14.61 -13.69 -1.33
N GLN A 204 -14.44 -13.73 -2.65
CA GLN A 204 -13.28 -14.31 -3.31
C GLN A 204 -12.40 -13.19 -3.87
N VAL A 205 -11.13 -13.24 -3.52
CA VAL A 205 -10.10 -12.35 -4.06
C VAL A 205 -9.10 -13.20 -4.82
N ARG A 206 -8.77 -12.80 -6.05
CA ARG A 206 -7.71 -13.42 -6.83
C ARG A 206 -6.40 -12.69 -6.55
N ALA A 207 -5.48 -13.38 -5.88
CA ALA A 207 -4.09 -12.93 -5.77
C ALA A 207 -3.40 -13.22 -7.11
N VAL A 208 -3.11 -12.17 -7.85
CA VAL A 208 -2.48 -12.17 -9.17
C VAL A 208 -1.01 -11.81 -8.99
N LEU A 209 -0.13 -12.58 -9.60
CA LEU A 209 1.27 -12.24 -9.76
C LEU A 209 1.53 -12.05 -11.25
N GLN A 210 1.91 -10.83 -11.60
CA GLN A 210 2.18 -10.42 -12.96
C GLN A 210 3.66 -10.66 -13.27
N ILE A 211 3.92 -11.28 -14.41
CA ILE A 211 5.26 -11.36 -15.02
C ILE A 211 5.30 -10.50 -16.28
N GLU A 212 6.49 -10.14 -16.75
CA GLU A 212 6.71 -9.34 -17.97
C GLU A 212 5.85 -9.83 -19.15
N ALA A 213 5.80 -11.15 -19.36
CA ALA A 213 5.03 -11.79 -20.43
C ALA A 213 3.50 -11.69 -20.31
N THR A 214 2.99 -11.12 -19.21
CA THR A 214 1.55 -10.95 -18.92
C THR A 214 1.16 -9.49 -18.66
N VAL A 215 2.06 -8.55 -18.92
CA VAL A 215 1.83 -7.11 -18.81
C VAL A 215 1.98 -6.47 -20.19
N PRO A 216 1.15 -5.50 -20.57
CA PRO A 216 1.26 -4.87 -21.88
C PRO A 216 2.51 -3.96 -21.99
N PRO A 217 3.04 -3.73 -23.21
CA PRO A 217 4.25 -2.92 -23.42
C PRO A 217 4.19 -1.51 -22.87
N GLU A 218 3.03 -0.86 -22.95
CA GLU A 218 2.81 0.48 -22.38
C GLU A 218 2.94 0.54 -20.85
N GLU A 219 2.83 -0.60 -20.17
CA GLU A 219 3.02 -0.72 -18.72
C GLU A 219 4.38 -1.33 -18.34
N GLY A 220 5.25 -1.63 -19.32
CA GLY A 220 6.59 -2.19 -19.07
C GLY A 220 6.71 -3.71 -19.27
N GLY A 221 5.70 -4.37 -19.86
CA GLY A 221 5.76 -5.80 -20.18
C GLY A 221 5.97 -6.10 -21.67
N THR A 222 5.69 -7.34 -22.08
CA THR A 222 5.85 -7.80 -23.47
C THR A 222 4.58 -8.41 -24.08
N CYS A 223 3.48 -8.42 -23.34
CA CYS A 223 2.23 -9.03 -23.80
C CYS A 223 1.49 -8.11 -24.79
N ALA A 224 1.47 -8.47 -26.07
CA ALA A 224 0.90 -7.60 -27.11
C ALA A 224 -0.64 -7.44 -27.05
N ALA A 225 -1.37 -8.44 -26.54
CA ALA A 225 -2.84 -8.41 -26.43
C ALA A 225 -3.37 -9.51 -25.51
N ASN A 226 -4.58 -9.30 -24.97
CA ASN A 226 -5.32 -10.26 -24.13
C ASN A 226 -4.45 -10.81 -22.99
N CYS A 227 -3.87 -9.93 -22.18
CA CYS A 227 -2.89 -10.31 -21.16
C CYS A 227 -3.57 -10.92 -19.94
N ASP A 228 -3.38 -12.23 -19.76
CA ASP A 228 -4.01 -13.03 -18.70
C ASP A 228 -2.94 -13.38 -17.66
N PRO A 229 -2.81 -12.61 -16.56
CA PRO A 229 -1.77 -12.84 -15.58
C PRO A 229 -2.05 -14.08 -14.71
N HIS A 230 -0.98 -14.65 -14.19
CA HIS A 230 -1.06 -15.82 -13.32
C HIS A 230 -1.62 -15.44 -11.95
N GLY A 231 -2.34 -16.35 -11.30
CA GLY A 231 -2.88 -16.07 -9.98
C GLY A 231 -3.53 -17.26 -9.31
N LYS A 232 -3.95 -17.06 -8.06
CA LYS A 232 -4.67 -18.03 -7.24
C LYS A 232 -5.88 -17.37 -6.57
N ILE A 233 -7.00 -18.08 -6.51
CA ILE A 233 -8.19 -17.61 -5.78
C ILE A 233 -7.99 -17.84 -4.28
N LEU A 234 -8.22 -16.80 -3.50
CA LEU A 234 -8.30 -16.80 -2.04
C LEU A 234 -9.77 -16.66 -1.65
N VAL A 235 -10.22 -17.54 -0.75
CA VAL A 235 -11.56 -17.45 -0.16
C VAL A 235 -11.38 -16.82 1.22
N LEU A 236 -11.87 -15.59 1.37
CA LEU A 236 -11.68 -14.82 2.59
C LEU A 236 -12.75 -15.12 3.64
N SER A 237 -12.44 -14.78 4.88
CA SER A 237 -13.38 -14.74 5.99
C SER A 237 -13.22 -13.45 6.79
N ASP A 238 -14.14 -13.18 7.70
CA ASP A 238 -14.09 -11.99 8.56
C ASP A 238 -12.90 -11.98 9.55
N SER A 239 -12.19 -13.11 9.67
CA SER A 239 -10.99 -13.23 10.50
C SER A 239 -9.73 -13.16 9.65
N TRP A 240 -8.65 -12.62 10.22
CA TRP A 240 -7.32 -12.69 9.63
C TRP A 240 -6.90 -14.14 9.40
N GLN A 241 -6.48 -14.45 8.18
CA GLN A 241 -5.97 -15.75 7.78
C GLN A 241 -4.68 -15.57 7.02
N GLN A 242 -3.71 -16.44 7.30
CA GLN A 242 -2.50 -16.53 6.50
C GLN A 242 -2.75 -17.34 5.24
N PHE A 243 -2.36 -16.79 4.10
CA PHE A 243 -2.37 -17.45 2.80
C PHE A 243 -0.96 -17.66 2.31
N THR A 244 -0.57 -18.92 2.14
CA THR A 244 0.66 -19.31 1.46
C THR A 244 0.34 -19.62 0.00
N ILE A 245 0.98 -18.91 -0.92
CA ILE A 245 0.75 -19.00 -2.36
C ILE A 245 2.05 -19.48 -3.04
N PRO A 246 2.23 -20.79 -3.21
CA PRO A 246 3.32 -21.33 -4.00
C PRO A 246 3.23 -20.90 -5.47
N PHE A 247 4.37 -20.54 -6.07
CA PHE A 247 4.45 -20.20 -7.50
C PHE A 247 3.96 -21.32 -8.40
N ASN A 248 4.18 -22.59 -8.01
CA ASN A 248 3.71 -23.75 -8.77
C ASN A 248 2.18 -23.97 -8.71
N GLN A 249 1.44 -23.17 -7.94
CA GLN A 249 -0.02 -23.17 -7.88
C GLN A 249 -0.64 -21.99 -8.63
N LEU A 250 0.18 -21.11 -9.21
CA LEU A 250 -0.32 -20.00 -10.01
C LEU A 250 -0.69 -20.48 -11.40
N THR A 251 -1.88 -20.11 -11.84
CA THR A 251 -2.37 -20.44 -13.18
C THR A 251 -2.95 -19.20 -13.85
N GLN A 252 -2.86 -19.11 -15.17
CA GLN A 252 -3.70 -18.19 -15.94
C GLN A 252 -5.18 -18.63 -15.86
N GLU A 253 -6.11 -17.72 -16.13
CA GLU A 253 -7.54 -18.03 -16.17
C GLU A 253 -7.96 -18.73 -17.48
N GLY A 254 -7.13 -18.62 -18.51
CA GLY A 254 -7.30 -19.29 -19.80
C GLY A 254 -8.13 -18.50 -20.82
N TRP A 255 -8.35 -17.21 -20.59
CA TRP A 255 -9.07 -16.33 -21.53
C TRP A 255 -8.13 -15.56 -22.46
N GLY A 256 -6.85 -15.43 -22.09
CA GLY A 256 -5.88 -14.60 -22.81
C GLY A 256 -4.73 -15.35 -23.48
N THR A 257 -3.69 -14.59 -23.84
CA THR A 257 -2.47 -15.10 -24.45
C THR A 257 -1.73 -16.01 -23.46
N PRO A 258 -1.48 -17.28 -23.80
CA PRO A 258 -0.77 -18.19 -22.92
C PRO A 258 0.66 -17.71 -22.63
N ALA A 259 1.06 -17.77 -21.35
CA ALA A 259 2.40 -17.44 -20.88
C ALA A 259 2.86 -18.52 -19.90
N SER A 260 4.16 -18.86 -19.93
CA SER A 260 4.75 -19.72 -18.91
C SER A 260 5.13 -18.87 -17.70
N TRP A 261 4.89 -19.38 -16.50
CA TRP A 261 5.35 -18.73 -15.27
C TRP A 261 6.88 -18.63 -15.26
N ASP A 262 7.40 -17.46 -14.91
CA ASP A 262 8.83 -17.18 -14.75
C ASP A 262 9.01 -16.17 -13.61
N ALA A 263 9.51 -16.64 -12.46
CA ALA A 263 9.71 -15.81 -11.28
C ALA A 263 10.84 -14.77 -11.46
N SER A 264 11.73 -14.93 -12.44
CA SER A 264 12.83 -13.98 -12.68
C SER A 264 12.36 -12.68 -13.35
N THR A 265 11.11 -12.65 -13.83
CA THR A 265 10.51 -11.51 -14.54
C THR A 265 9.25 -11.00 -13.84
N LEU A 266 9.16 -11.16 -12.51
CA LEU A 266 8.03 -10.66 -11.72
C LEU A 266 7.98 -9.13 -11.81
N VAL A 267 6.79 -8.57 -12.04
CA VAL A 267 6.59 -7.11 -12.18
C VAL A 267 5.61 -6.52 -11.17
N GLY A 268 4.61 -7.29 -10.73
CA GLY A 268 3.62 -6.76 -9.79
C GLY A 268 2.76 -7.83 -9.12
N ILE A 269 2.09 -7.43 -8.05
CA ILE A 269 1.16 -8.25 -7.28
C ILE A 269 -0.16 -7.49 -7.18
N GLN A 270 -1.27 -8.17 -7.45
CA GLN A 270 -2.60 -7.57 -7.37
C GLN A 270 -3.57 -8.47 -6.62
N PHE A 271 -4.55 -7.87 -5.98
CA PHE A 271 -5.66 -8.53 -5.31
C PHE A 271 -6.96 -8.10 -6.00
N LYS A 272 -7.41 -8.94 -6.93
CA LYS A 272 -8.51 -8.64 -7.85
C LYS A 272 -9.80 -9.31 -7.40
N VAL A 273 -10.88 -8.54 -7.41
CA VAL A 273 -12.26 -9.00 -7.25
C VAL A 273 -12.92 -9.02 -8.63
N ALA A 274 -13.68 -10.07 -8.92
CA ALA A 274 -14.39 -10.22 -10.19
C ALA A 274 -15.58 -9.25 -10.30
N ALA A 275 -16.08 -9.06 -11.53
CA ALA A 275 -17.27 -8.28 -11.78
C ALA A 275 -18.51 -8.83 -11.04
N ASN A 276 -19.48 -7.95 -10.79
CA ASN A 276 -20.75 -8.22 -10.12
C ASN A 276 -20.60 -8.70 -8.67
N ALA A 277 -19.48 -8.37 -8.02
CA ALA A 277 -19.25 -8.61 -6.61
C ALA A 277 -19.11 -7.29 -5.85
N ASN A 278 -19.69 -7.25 -4.65
CA ASN A 278 -19.31 -6.28 -3.64
C ASN A 278 -18.10 -6.83 -2.90
N PHE A 279 -17.21 -5.95 -2.47
CA PHE A 279 -16.03 -6.34 -1.72
C PHE A 279 -15.70 -5.36 -0.60
N ASP A 280 -15.11 -5.92 0.44
CA ASP A 280 -14.50 -5.25 1.58
C ASP A 280 -13.47 -6.25 2.09
N PHE A 281 -12.18 -5.93 1.89
CA PHE A 281 -11.09 -6.80 2.31
C PHE A 281 -9.83 -6.02 2.66
N ARG A 282 -8.99 -6.67 3.47
CA ARG A 282 -7.70 -6.17 3.91
C ARG A 282 -6.61 -7.18 3.59
N VAL A 283 -5.43 -6.67 3.28
CA VAL A 283 -4.19 -7.44 3.12
C VAL A 283 -3.12 -6.84 4.02
N ASP A 284 -2.26 -7.69 4.54
CA ASP A 284 -1.18 -7.33 5.47
C ASP A 284 -0.06 -8.38 5.43
N GLU A 285 1.11 -8.05 6.00
CA GLU A 285 2.25 -8.97 6.19
C GLU A 285 2.63 -9.72 4.90
N ILE A 286 2.80 -8.98 3.81
CA ILE A 286 3.01 -9.54 2.48
C ILE A 286 4.50 -9.71 2.26
N GLY A 287 4.95 -10.91 1.92
CA GLY A 287 6.36 -11.13 1.57
C GLY A 287 6.61 -12.42 0.82
N PHE A 288 7.86 -12.61 0.42
CA PHE A 288 8.32 -13.83 -0.23
C PHE A 288 8.67 -14.94 0.78
N TYR A 289 8.66 -16.19 0.33
CA TYR A 289 9.13 -17.35 1.11
C TYR A 289 9.68 -18.48 0.22
#